data_AF-A0A8H7AD39-F1
#
_entry.id   AF-A0A8H7AD39-F1
#
_cell.length_a   1.000
_cell.length_b   1.000
_cell.length_c   1.000
_cell.angle_alpha   90.00
_cell.angle_beta   90.00
_cell.angle_gamma   90.00
#
_symmetry.space_group_name_H-M   'P 1'
#
loop_
_entity.id
_entity.type
_entity.pdbx_description
1 polymer ?
#
loop_
_entity_poly.entity_id
_entity_poly.type
_entity_poly.pdbx_seq_one_letter_code
_entity_poly.pdbx_strand_id
1 'polypeptide(L)'
;MDEKLGQKGHRSCATNIAEVMKPYGMKSHLEVTHPFNVFQNTPNYTIKALNTSRPGDYIQFEALKDTVCAVSCCPYDLNGFNGGPVTDIAIVTNINHEHKTYILASSYMYSVS
;
A
#
# COMPACT_ATOMS: atom_id res chain seq x y z
N MET A 1 15.53 0.56 7.01
CA MET A 1 16.07 -0.61 6.31
C MET A 1 16.99 -0.13 5.19
N ASP A 2 16.49 0.77 4.35
CA ASP A 2 17.12 1.24 3.11
C ASP A 2 18.44 2.00 3.31
N GLU A 3 18.56 2.82 4.36
CA GLU A 3 19.84 3.47 4.70
C GLU A 3 20.95 2.48 5.04
N LYS A 4 20.61 1.33 5.66
CA LYS A 4 21.58 0.25 5.94
C LYS A 4 22.02 -0.47 4.66
N LEU A 5 21.24 -0.35 3.59
CA LEU A 5 21.55 -0.83 2.24
C LEU A 5 22.22 0.26 1.38
N GLY A 6 22.56 1.41 1.96
CA GLY A 6 23.20 2.53 1.26
C GLY A 6 22.25 3.44 0.47
N GLN A 7 20.94 3.22 0.55
CA GLN A 7 19.94 4.03 -0.14
C GLN A 7 19.49 5.23 0.71
N LYS A 8 20.33 6.26 0.75
CA LYS A 8 19.98 7.53 1.41
C LYS A 8 18.88 8.27 0.64
N GLY A 9 17.82 8.68 1.34
CA GLY A 9 16.73 9.47 0.76
C GLY A 9 15.71 8.68 -0.07
N HIS A 10 15.78 7.35 -0.06
CA HIS A 10 14.80 6.50 -0.74
C HIS A 10 13.41 6.66 -0.10
N ARG A 11 12.37 6.73 -0.93
CA ARG A 11 10.98 6.79 -0.46
C ARG A 11 10.65 5.47 0.26
N SER A 12 9.76 5.53 1.25
CA SER A 12 9.28 4.33 1.93
C SER A 12 7.77 4.36 2.06
N CYS A 13 7.13 3.20 2.16
CA CYS A 13 5.69 3.11 2.39
C CYS A 13 5.28 3.88 3.65
N ALA A 14 6.07 3.80 4.72
CA ALA A 14 5.79 4.50 5.97
C ALA A 14 5.83 6.03 5.80
N THR A 15 6.82 6.56 5.07
CA THR A 15 6.91 7.99 4.79
C THR A 15 5.76 8.45 3.87
N ASN A 16 5.45 7.66 2.84
CA ASN A 16 4.35 7.91 1.91
C ASN A 16 2.99 7.99 2.62
N ILE A 17 2.69 6.99 3.46
CA ILE A 17 1.45 6.93 4.24
C ILE A 17 1.37 8.10 5.22
N ALA A 18 2.45 8.38 5.97
CA ALA A 18 2.43 9.47 6.93
C ALA A 18 2.26 10.83 6.27
N GLU A 19 2.85 11.05 5.09
CA GLU A 19 2.68 12.28 4.34
C GLU A 19 1.21 12.55 3.98
N VAL A 20 0.51 11.54 3.44
CA VAL A 20 -0.90 11.71 3.04
C VAL A 20 -1.86 11.72 4.21
N MET A 21 -1.51 11.08 5.33
CA MET A 21 -2.33 11.03 6.55
C MET A 21 -2.18 12.27 7.46
N LYS A 22 -1.28 13.22 7.14
CA LYS A 22 -1.10 14.47 7.91
C LYS A 22 -2.42 15.23 8.17
N PRO A 23 -3.34 15.42 7.20
CA PRO A 23 -4.60 16.13 7.44
C PRO A 23 -5.52 15.42 8.44
N TYR A 24 -5.30 14.11 8.66
CA TYR A 24 -6.06 13.27 9.56
C TYR A 24 -5.35 13.07 10.92
N GLY A 25 -4.32 13.87 11.21
CA GLY A 25 -3.69 13.96 12.52
C GLY A 25 -2.43 13.09 12.71
N MET A 26 -1.97 12.39 11.68
CA MET A 26 -0.72 11.62 11.75
C MET A 26 0.48 12.56 11.77
N LYS A 27 1.38 12.40 12.75
CA LYS A 27 2.50 13.35 12.96
C LYS A 27 3.84 12.83 12.47
N SER A 28 3.98 11.51 12.35
CA SER A 28 5.25 10.87 12.00
C SER A 28 5.04 9.54 11.27
N HIS A 29 6.00 9.18 10.41
CA HIS A 29 6.08 7.84 9.80
C HIS A 29 6.21 6.71 10.84
N LEU A 30 6.64 7.04 12.07
CA LEU A 30 6.68 6.10 13.19
C LEU A 30 5.29 5.70 13.70
N GLU A 31 4.25 6.47 13.40
CA GLU A 31 2.85 6.15 13.73
C GLU A 31 2.23 5.17 12.72
N VAL A 32 2.88 4.96 11.57
CA VAL A 32 2.47 3.95 10.59
C VAL A 32 2.83 2.58 11.15
N THR A 33 1.82 1.91 11.71
CA THR A 33 1.95 0.55 12.21
C THR A 33 1.88 -0.47 11.06
N HIS A 34 2.16 -1.74 11.37
CA HIS A 34 2.25 -2.89 10.45
C HIS A 34 1.29 -2.79 9.24
N PRO A 35 1.79 -2.47 8.04
CA PRO A 35 0.94 -2.34 6.87
C PRO A 35 0.42 -3.71 6.44
N PHE A 36 -0.79 -3.73 5.89
CA PHE A 36 -1.28 -4.89 5.16
C PHE A 36 -0.66 -4.90 3.76
N ASN A 37 0.39 -5.71 3.57
CA ASN A 37 1.14 -5.77 2.32
C ASN A 37 0.39 -6.58 1.27
N VAL A 38 -0.49 -5.91 0.54
CA VAL A 38 -1.28 -6.47 -0.57
C VAL A 38 -0.35 -7.02 -1.66
N PHE A 39 -0.63 -8.24 -2.13
CA PHE A 39 0.12 -8.98 -3.16
C PHE A 39 1.59 -9.30 -2.82
N GLN A 40 2.11 -8.93 -1.65
CA GLN A 40 3.46 -9.27 -1.26
C GLN A 40 3.56 -10.76 -0.93
N ASN A 41 4.42 -11.46 -1.67
CA ASN A 41 4.70 -12.87 -1.45
C ASN A 41 5.91 -13.03 -0.52
N THR A 42 5.70 -12.82 0.79
CA THR A 42 6.73 -13.13 1.80
C THR A 42 6.46 -14.52 2.38
N PRO A 43 7.20 -15.55 1.96
CA PRO A 43 7.01 -16.90 2.49
C PRO A 43 7.45 -16.93 3.95
N ASN A 44 6.48 -16.88 4.85
CA ASN A 44 6.67 -17.23 6.24
C ASN A 44 5.78 -18.44 6.51
N TYR A 45 6.39 -19.63 6.42
CA TYR A 45 5.84 -20.90 6.93
C TYR A 45 4.67 -21.59 6.19
N THR A 46 4.32 -21.25 4.95
CA THR A 46 3.35 -22.07 4.19
C THR A 46 4.06 -23.18 3.39
N ILE A 47 3.62 -24.43 3.58
CA ILE A 47 4.04 -25.63 2.83
C ILE A 47 3.72 -25.50 1.32
N LYS A 48 2.86 -24.54 0.96
CA LYS A 48 2.42 -24.27 -0.40
C LYS A 48 2.96 -22.91 -0.85
N ALA A 49 3.59 -22.89 -2.02
CA ALA A 49 3.93 -21.65 -2.71
C ALA A 49 2.64 -20.85 -2.93
N LEU A 50 2.59 -19.62 -2.40
CA LEU A 50 1.53 -18.68 -2.75
C LEU A 50 1.77 -18.26 -4.21
N ASN A 51 0.74 -18.34 -5.03
CA ASN A 51 0.80 -17.85 -6.41
C ASN A 51 1.07 -16.34 -6.39
N THR A 52 1.97 -15.87 -7.25
CA THR A 52 2.21 -14.44 -7.45
C THR A 52 1.02 -13.82 -8.18
N SER A 53 0.68 -12.58 -7.84
CA SER A 53 -0.35 -11.82 -8.53
C SER A 53 0.03 -11.55 -9.99
N ARG A 54 -0.98 -11.26 -10.82
CA ARG A 54 -0.87 -10.91 -12.23
C ARG A 54 -1.71 -9.66 -12.52
N PRO A 55 -1.46 -8.94 -13.63
CA PRO A 55 -2.31 -7.83 -14.05
C PRO A 55 -3.78 -8.25 -14.11
N GLY A 56 -4.65 -7.50 -13.44
CA GLY A 56 -6.08 -7.78 -13.34
C GLY A 56 -6.51 -8.53 -12.07
N ASP A 57 -5.57 -9.10 -11.31
CA ASP A 57 -5.88 -9.61 -9.97
C ASP A 57 -6.24 -8.43 -9.04
N TYR A 58 -7.27 -8.60 -8.22
CA TYR A 58 -7.75 -7.57 -7.29
C TYR A 58 -8.11 -8.16 -5.93
N ILE A 59 -8.12 -7.29 -4.91
CA ILE A 59 -8.67 -7.58 -3.59
C ILE A 59 -9.78 -6.57 -3.32
N GLN A 60 -10.90 -7.05 -2.81
CA GLN A 60 -12.03 -6.21 -2.42
C GLN A 60 -12.14 -6.19 -0.89
N PHE A 61 -12.39 -5.01 -0.34
CA PHE A 61 -12.65 -4.82 1.08
C PHE A 61 -14.03 -4.20 1.26
N GLU A 62 -14.72 -4.63 2.32
CA GLU A 62 -15.94 -3.99 2.80
C GLU A 62 -15.60 -3.15 4.04
N ALA A 63 -15.96 -1.86 4.00
CA ALA A 63 -15.78 -0.98 5.14
C ALA A 63 -16.94 -1.20 6.13
N LEU A 64 -16.66 -1.83 7.28
CA LEU A 64 -17.66 -2.07 8.34
C LEU A 64 -17.93 -0.85 9.23
N LYS A 65 -17.24 0.28 8.96
CA LYS A 65 -17.35 1.57 9.66
C LYS A 65 -16.73 2.68 8.80
N ASP A 66 -17.07 3.93 9.12
CA ASP A 66 -16.42 5.09 8.53
C ASP A 66 -14.89 5.01 8.70
N THR A 67 -14.16 5.03 7.58
CA THR A 67 -12.72 4.74 7.56
C THR A 67 -11.98 5.63 6.58
N VAL A 68 -10.76 6.02 6.95
CA VAL A 68 -9.78 6.63 6.06
C VAL A 68 -8.68 5.61 5.81
N CYS A 69 -8.51 5.20 4.55
CA CYS A 69 -7.48 4.26 4.14
C CYS A 69 -6.38 4.99 3.38
N ALA A 70 -5.13 4.77 3.78
CA ALA A 70 -3.97 5.19 3.01
C ALA A 70 -3.37 4.00 2.27
N VAL A 71 -3.06 4.19 0.99
CA VAL A 71 -2.41 3.18 0.15
C VAL A 71 -1.13 3.77 -0.44
N SER A 72 -0.06 2.97 -0.40
CA SER A 72 1.20 3.30 -1.02
C SER A 72 1.59 2.17 -1.96
N CYS A 73 1.88 2.52 -3.21
CA CYS A 73 2.67 1.64 -4.07
C CYS A 73 4.06 1.51 -3.42
N CYS A 74 4.53 0.29 -3.22
CA CYS A 74 5.81 0.05 -2.55
C CYS A 74 6.95 0.48 -3.48
N PRO A 75 7.80 1.45 -3.09
CA PRO A 75 8.88 1.94 -3.96
C PRO A 75 10.09 0.99 -4.00
N TYR A 76 10.08 -0.09 -3.21
CA TYR A 76 11.23 -0.98 -3.09
C TYR A 76 11.43 -1.81 -4.37
N ASP A 77 12.50 -1.56 -5.11
CA ASP A 77 12.78 -2.17 -6.42
C ASP A 77 13.98 -3.14 -6.40
N LEU A 78 14.61 -3.32 -5.24
CA LEU A 78 15.79 -4.17 -5.11
C LEU A 78 15.46 -5.67 -5.11
N ASN A 79 16.37 -6.46 -5.67
CA ASN A 79 16.39 -7.92 -5.60
C ASN A 79 15.11 -8.61 -6.13
N GLY A 80 14.33 -7.94 -6.98
CA GLY A 80 13.09 -8.48 -7.53
C GLY A 80 12.02 -8.74 -6.47
N PHE A 81 12.10 -8.09 -5.31
CA PHE A 81 11.19 -8.31 -4.17
C PHE A 81 9.71 -8.10 -4.52
N ASN A 82 9.42 -7.12 -5.38
CA ASN A 82 8.08 -6.84 -5.89
C ASN A 82 7.76 -7.53 -7.23
N GLY A 83 8.53 -8.56 -7.62
CA GLY A 83 8.26 -9.34 -8.84
C GLY A 83 8.70 -8.69 -10.15
N GLY A 84 9.51 -7.62 -10.11
CA GLY A 84 9.99 -6.90 -11.27
C GLY A 84 9.98 -5.37 -11.07
N PRO A 85 9.86 -4.58 -12.15
CA PRO A 85 9.66 -3.14 -12.06
C PRO A 85 8.41 -2.78 -11.25
N VAL A 86 8.47 -1.70 -10.48
CA VAL A 86 7.31 -1.17 -9.76
C VAL A 86 6.23 -0.75 -10.78
N THR A 87 5.00 -1.16 -10.52
CA THR A 87 3.83 -0.86 -11.38
C THR A 87 2.76 -0.11 -10.58
N ASP A 88 1.89 0.59 -11.32
CA ASP A 88 0.77 1.32 -10.74
C ASP A 88 -0.31 0.37 -10.19
N ILE A 89 -0.99 0.79 -9.14
CA ILE A 89 -2.14 0.08 -8.57
C ILE A 89 -3.39 0.93 -8.82
N ALA A 90 -4.49 0.31 -9.23
CA ALA A 90 -5.79 0.97 -9.28
C ALA A 90 -6.56 0.73 -7.97
N ILE A 91 -7.21 1.76 -7.43
CA ILE A 91 -8.19 1.64 -6.35
C ILE A 91 -9.50 2.14 -6.90
N VAL A 92 -10.51 1.29 -6.78
CA VAL A 92 -11.87 1.59 -7.15
C VAL A 92 -12.69 1.62 -5.88
N THR A 93 -13.36 2.74 -5.62
CA THR A 93 -14.30 2.86 -4.51
C THR A 93 -15.71 2.72 -5.05
N ASN A 94 -16.46 1.74 -4.53
CA ASN A 94 -17.89 1.68 -4.80
C ASN A 94 -18.61 2.39 -3.66
N ILE A 95 -19.48 3.35 -3.97
CA ILE A 95 -20.20 4.13 -2.97
C ILE A 95 -21.44 3.33 -2.55
N ASN A 96 -21.25 2.33 -1.68
CA ASN A 96 -22.39 1.86 -0.88
C ASN A 96 -22.62 2.88 0.23
N HIS A 97 -23.85 3.40 0.31
CA HIS A 97 -24.21 4.58 1.12
C HIS A 97 -24.18 4.38 2.65
N GLU A 98 -23.83 3.20 3.14
CA GLU A 98 -23.88 2.87 4.57
C GLU A 98 -22.71 3.44 5.38
N HIS A 99 -21.50 3.46 4.80
CA HIS A 99 -20.28 3.94 5.48
C HIS A 99 -19.41 4.82 4.58
N LYS A 100 -18.90 5.92 5.14
CA LYS A 100 -18.02 6.86 4.44
C LYS A 100 -16.60 6.29 4.37
N THR A 101 -16.08 6.13 3.15
CA THR A 101 -14.72 5.67 2.91
C THR A 101 -13.93 6.73 2.16
N TYR A 102 -12.78 7.15 2.72
CA TYR A 102 -11.85 8.05 2.06
C TYR A 102 -10.55 7.31 1.75
N ILE A 103 -10.09 7.38 0.50
CA ILE A 103 -8.84 6.76 0.06
C ILE A 103 -7.79 7.84 -0.21
N LEU A 104 -6.62 7.68 0.40
CA LEU A 104 -5.46 8.54 0.19
C LEU A 104 -4.34 7.72 -0.45
N ALA A 105 -3.94 8.08 -1.66
CA ALA A 105 -2.89 7.38 -2.40
C ALA A 105 -1.64 8.26 -2.54
N SER A 106 -0.46 7.70 -2.28
CA SER A 106 0.82 8.36 -2.51
C SER A 106 1.46 7.83 -3.81
N SER A 107 1.33 8.62 -4.88
CA SER A 107 1.91 8.53 -6.24
C SER A 107 1.47 7.38 -7.18
N TYR A 108 1.14 7.80 -8.42
CA TYR A 108 0.63 7.07 -9.59
C TYR A 108 -0.65 6.24 -9.38
N MET A 109 -1.74 6.95 -9.03
CA MET A 109 -3.07 6.37 -8.96
C MET A 109 -4.09 7.28 -9.64
N TYR A 110 -4.74 6.78 -10.68
CA TYR A 110 -5.94 7.41 -11.22
C TYR A 110 -7.12 7.05 -10.32
N SER A 111 -7.64 8.02 -9.57
CA SER A 111 -8.98 7.92 -9.00
C SER A 111 -9.96 8.11 -10.15
N VAL A 112 -10.55 7.01 -10.63
CA VAL A 112 -11.76 7.09 -11.45
C VAL A 112 -12.93 7.19 -10.48
N SER A 113 -13.58 8.36 -10.53
CA SER A 113 -14.84 8.66 -9.83
C SER A 113 -16.03 8.16 -10.64
#